data_AF-X0U663-F1
#
_entry.id   AF-X0U663-F1
#
_cell.length_a   1.000
_cell.length_b   1.000
_cell.length_c   1.000
_cell.angle_alpha   90.00
_cell.angle_beta   90.00
_cell.angle_gamma   90.00
#
_symmetry.space_group_name_H-M   'P 1'
#
loop_
_entity.id
_entity.type
_entity.pdbx_description
1 polymer ?
#
loop_
_entity_poly.entity_id
_entity_poly.type
_entity_poly.pdbx_seq_one_letter_code
_entity_poly.pdbx_strand_id
1 'polypeptide(L)'
;FDCDTDHSCNRRATEGEIEFECARLWGDRRDAYDKRWVIFTGGEPAMHLDRNLIRHFRSKGWKCAVETNGSLRLPPGLDWITVSPRRQVQTVVRLVDEVKCVVAADGELPEPTCLAAYYLLSPAFKGLEPDPAAIARCVQLVKDNPKWRLTIQFHKLLNIR
;
A
#
# COMPACT_ATOMS: atom_id res chain seq x y z
N PHE A 1 8.49 10.02 -11.40
CA PHE A 1 8.31 8.59 -11.09
C PHE A 1 6.88 8.27 -11.40
N ASP A 2 6.65 7.53 -12.48
CA ASP A 2 5.31 7.23 -12.99
C ASP A 2 4.73 5.99 -12.28
N CYS A 3 3.42 5.78 -12.40
CA CYS A 3 2.76 4.60 -11.83
C CYS A 3 3.28 3.32 -12.52
N ASP A 4 3.60 2.30 -11.74
CA ASP A 4 4.13 1.01 -12.20
C ASP A 4 3.03 -0.07 -12.33
N THR A 5 1.78 0.29 -12.07
CA THR A 5 0.64 -0.63 -12.14
C THR A 5 -0.34 -0.20 -13.22
N ASP A 6 -0.82 -1.17 -14.02
CA ASP A 6 -1.93 -0.99 -14.96
C ASP A 6 -3.27 -1.08 -14.22
N HIS A 7 -4.09 -0.02 -14.34
CA HIS A 7 -5.41 0.08 -13.74
C HIS A 7 -6.53 0.18 -14.78
N SER A 8 -6.25 -0.19 -16.04
CA SER A 8 -7.18 0.00 -17.16
C SER A 8 -8.34 -1.01 -17.21
N CYS A 9 -8.21 -2.16 -16.54
CA CYS A 9 -9.25 -3.20 -16.51
C CYS A 9 -10.32 -2.89 -15.46
N ASN A 10 -11.54 -2.64 -15.93
CA ASN A 10 -12.66 -2.23 -15.08
C ASN A 10 -13.82 -3.24 -15.16
N ARG A 11 -14.04 -4.00 -14.08
CA ARG A 11 -15.26 -4.79 -13.87
C ARG A 11 -15.97 -4.27 -12.62
N ARG A 12 -17.26 -3.94 -12.73
CA ARG A 12 -18.10 -3.69 -11.55
C ARG A 12 -18.46 -5.02 -10.90
N ALA A 13 -18.41 -5.05 -9.57
CA ALA A 13 -18.77 -6.20 -8.76
C ALA A 13 -19.38 -5.71 -7.45
N THR A 14 -20.30 -6.49 -6.91
CA THR A 14 -20.86 -6.32 -5.56
C THR A 14 -19.86 -6.75 -4.49
N GLU A 15 -20.09 -6.35 -3.25
CA GLU A 15 -19.24 -6.73 -2.12
C GLU A 15 -19.13 -8.26 -1.97
N GLY A 16 -20.23 -8.97 -2.21
CA GLY A 16 -20.28 -10.43 -2.14
C GLY A 16 -19.50 -11.12 -3.26
N GLU A 17 -19.52 -10.57 -4.48
CA GLU A 17 -18.72 -11.11 -5.60
C GLU A 17 -17.22 -10.90 -5.35
N ILE A 18 -16.82 -9.73 -4.84
CA ILE A 18 -15.42 -9.44 -4.51
C ILE A 18 -14.95 -10.36 -3.38
N GLU A 19 -15.74 -10.50 -2.30
CA GLU A 19 -15.39 -11.38 -1.18
C GLU A 19 -15.32 -12.85 -1.59
N PHE A 20 -16.23 -13.31 -2.43
CA PHE A 20 -16.22 -14.67 -2.96
C PHE A 20 -14.93 -14.96 -3.73
N GLU A 21 -14.50 -14.06 -4.61
CA GLU A 21 -13.23 -14.24 -5.35
C GLU A 21 -12.02 -14.23 -4.42
N CYS A 22 -11.99 -13.33 -3.42
CA CYS A 22 -10.93 -13.32 -2.40
C CYS A 22 -10.90 -14.64 -1.61
N ALA A 23 -12.05 -15.15 -1.17
CA ALA A 23 -12.16 -16.41 -0.44
C ALA A 23 -11.74 -17.60 -1.30
N ARG A 24 -12.10 -17.60 -2.59
CA ARG A 24 -11.68 -18.62 -3.56
C ARG A 24 -10.16 -18.63 -3.74
N LEU A 25 -9.53 -17.45 -3.86
CA LEU A 25 -8.07 -17.32 -3.97
C LEU A 25 -7.34 -17.72 -2.69
N TRP A 26 -7.94 -17.44 -1.52
CA TRP A 26 -7.38 -17.87 -0.24
C TRP A 26 -7.34 -19.39 -0.08
N GLY A 27 -8.38 -20.08 -0.57
CA GLY A 27 -8.52 -21.53 -0.51
C GLY A 27 -8.91 -22.05 0.88
N ASP A 28 -8.96 -23.39 1.02
CA ASP A 28 -9.37 -24.05 2.27
C ASP A 28 -8.20 -24.14 3.26
N ARG A 29 -7.86 -23.00 3.90
CA ARG A 29 -6.84 -22.91 4.96
C ARG A 29 -7.50 -22.65 6.32
N ARG A 30 -8.16 -23.68 6.87
CA ARG A 30 -8.95 -23.58 8.11
C ARG A 30 -8.12 -23.21 9.34
N ASP A 31 -6.85 -23.54 9.34
CA ASP A 31 -5.87 -23.25 10.39
C ASP A 31 -5.36 -21.80 10.38
N ALA A 32 -5.70 -21.01 9.33
CA ALA A 32 -5.25 -19.63 9.15
C ALA A 32 -6.41 -18.64 9.00
N TYR A 33 -7.61 -18.99 9.49
CA TYR A 33 -8.81 -18.18 9.32
C TYR A 33 -8.70 -16.78 9.93
N ASP A 34 -7.97 -16.66 11.05
CA ASP A 34 -7.62 -15.42 11.77
C ASP A 34 -6.53 -14.59 11.09
N LYS A 35 -5.88 -15.16 10.06
CA LYS A 35 -4.80 -14.55 9.27
C LYS A 35 -5.26 -14.08 7.89
N ARG A 36 -6.56 -14.06 7.62
CA ARG A 36 -7.10 -13.58 6.35
C ARG A 36 -7.00 -12.06 6.27
N TRP A 37 -6.16 -11.58 5.38
CA TRP A 37 -6.00 -10.17 5.05
C TRP A 37 -6.42 -9.92 3.60
N VAL A 38 -7.15 -8.84 3.39
CA VAL A 38 -7.33 -8.22 2.08
C VAL A 38 -6.61 -6.88 2.08
N ILE A 39 -5.86 -6.60 1.03
CA ILE A 39 -5.20 -5.30 0.83
C ILE A 39 -5.91 -4.61 -0.33
N PHE A 40 -6.69 -3.58 -0.03
CA PHE A 40 -7.32 -2.73 -1.04
C PHE A 40 -6.26 -1.80 -1.63
N THR A 41 -6.02 -1.94 -2.92
CA THR A 41 -5.03 -1.14 -3.67
C THR A 41 -5.57 -0.84 -5.07
N GLY A 42 -4.71 -0.31 -5.94
CA GLY A 42 -4.99 -0.05 -7.35
C GLY A 42 -5.65 1.30 -7.59
N GLY A 43 -5.24 1.99 -8.66
CA GLY A 43 -5.59 3.38 -8.93
C GLY A 43 -5.39 4.23 -7.67
N GLU A 44 -6.46 4.89 -7.26
CA GLU A 44 -6.63 5.36 -5.90
C GLU A 44 -7.82 4.59 -5.28
N PRO A 45 -7.60 3.63 -4.35
CA PRO A 45 -8.67 2.79 -3.84
C PRO A 45 -9.75 3.59 -3.11
N ALA A 46 -9.42 4.74 -2.50
CA ALA A 46 -10.38 5.60 -1.83
C ALA A 46 -11.44 6.20 -2.76
N MET A 47 -11.28 6.11 -4.09
CA MET A 47 -12.34 6.48 -5.03
C MET A 47 -13.53 5.52 -4.99
N HIS A 48 -13.30 4.24 -4.70
CA HIS A 48 -14.32 3.18 -4.78
C HIS A 48 -14.57 2.49 -3.44
N LEU A 49 -13.58 2.48 -2.54
CA LEU A 49 -13.67 1.84 -1.24
C LEU A 49 -14.68 2.58 -0.36
N ASP A 50 -15.65 1.84 0.18
CA ASP A 50 -16.66 2.38 1.07
C ASP A 50 -16.81 1.56 2.37
N ARG A 51 -17.68 2.07 3.25
CA ARG A 51 -17.94 1.45 4.55
C ARG A 51 -18.66 0.11 4.44
N ASN A 52 -19.46 -0.11 3.40
CA ASN A 52 -20.24 -1.34 3.23
C ASN A 52 -19.34 -2.50 2.83
N LEU A 53 -18.42 -2.27 1.89
CA LEU A 53 -17.41 -3.25 1.49
C LEU A 53 -16.53 -3.67 2.67
N ILE A 54 -16.01 -2.70 3.43
CA ILE A 54 -15.19 -3.00 4.62
C ILE A 54 -15.99 -3.79 5.66
N ARG A 55 -17.23 -3.38 5.94
CA ARG A 55 -18.08 -4.09 6.90
C ARG A 55 -18.36 -5.52 6.43
N HIS A 56 -18.61 -5.72 5.13
CA HIS A 56 -18.84 -7.04 4.54
C HIS A 56 -17.64 -7.96 4.78
N PHE A 57 -16.44 -7.54 4.38
CA PHE A 57 -15.21 -8.31 4.58
C PHE A 57 -14.97 -8.64 6.07
N ARG A 58 -15.11 -7.66 6.95
CA ARG A 58 -14.95 -7.88 8.40
C ARG A 58 -15.96 -8.87 8.96
N SER A 59 -17.22 -8.82 8.52
CA SER A 59 -18.26 -9.79 8.95
C SER A 59 -17.94 -11.22 8.53
N LYS A 60 -17.12 -11.39 7.49
CA LYS A 60 -16.60 -12.67 7.02
C LYS A 60 -15.28 -13.06 7.68
N GLY A 61 -14.76 -12.25 8.60
CA GLY A 61 -13.54 -12.52 9.37
C GLY A 61 -12.25 -12.11 8.68
N TRP A 62 -12.31 -11.25 7.66
CA TRP A 62 -11.13 -10.65 7.05
C TRP A 62 -10.65 -9.44 7.87
N LYS A 63 -9.33 -9.26 7.92
CA LYS A 63 -8.69 -7.98 8.23
C LYS A 63 -8.53 -7.18 6.93
N CYS A 64 -8.76 -5.88 7.01
CA CYS A 64 -8.79 -4.99 5.85
C CYS A 64 -7.66 -3.97 5.93
N ALA A 65 -6.73 -4.03 4.98
CA ALA A 65 -5.69 -3.03 4.79
C ALA A 65 -5.95 -2.18 3.53
N VAL A 66 -5.36 -0.99 3.46
CA VAL A 66 -5.38 -0.16 2.24
C VAL A 66 -3.99 0.39 1.92
N GLU A 67 -3.64 0.43 0.64
CA GLU A 67 -2.51 1.22 0.11
C GLU A 67 -3.05 2.38 -0.73
N THR A 68 -2.91 3.62 -0.25
CA THR A 68 -3.49 4.83 -0.89
C THR A 68 -2.42 5.90 -1.13
N ASN A 69 -2.64 6.80 -2.10
CA ASN A 69 -1.83 8.01 -2.22
C ASN A 69 -2.18 9.08 -1.18
N GLY A 70 -3.28 8.88 -0.44
CA GLY A 70 -3.73 9.70 0.67
C GLY A 70 -4.44 11.02 0.29
N SER A 71 -4.77 11.22 -0.99
CA SER A 71 -5.50 12.41 -1.49
C SER A 71 -6.96 12.47 -1.06
N LEU A 72 -7.57 11.32 -0.76
CA LEU A 72 -8.96 11.20 -0.41
C LEU A 72 -9.13 10.68 1.02
N ARG A 73 -10.28 10.98 1.61
CA ARG A 73 -10.63 10.45 2.94
C ARG A 73 -10.92 8.96 2.83
N LEU A 74 -10.41 8.21 3.78
CA LEU A 74 -10.68 6.78 3.88
C LEU A 74 -11.95 6.53 4.71
N PRO A 75 -12.79 5.55 4.32
CA PRO A 75 -13.86 5.08 5.17
C PRO A 75 -13.30 4.43 6.46
N PRO A 76 -14.03 4.50 7.58
CA PRO A 76 -13.59 3.90 8.83
C PRO A 76 -13.68 2.37 8.79
N GLY A 77 -12.90 1.71 9.66
CA GLY A 77 -12.95 0.26 9.88
C GLY A 77 -11.82 -0.54 9.22
N LEU A 78 -10.84 0.14 8.62
CA LEU A 78 -9.58 -0.47 8.18
C LEU A 78 -8.72 -0.85 9.38
N ASP A 79 -8.09 -2.02 9.31
CA ASP A 79 -7.16 -2.54 10.31
C ASP A 79 -5.72 -2.07 10.06
N TRP A 80 -5.40 -1.63 8.84
CA TRP A 80 -4.09 -1.09 8.48
C TRP A 80 -4.17 -0.08 7.34
N ILE A 81 -3.51 1.05 7.49
CA ILE A 81 -3.46 2.12 6.48
C ILE A 81 -2.00 2.40 6.12
N THR A 82 -1.64 2.12 4.87
CA THR A 82 -0.39 2.56 4.26
C THR A 82 -0.66 3.75 3.33
N VAL A 83 0.00 4.88 3.59
CA VAL A 83 0.01 6.02 2.67
C VAL A 83 1.34 6.07 1.93
N SER A 84 1.26 6.18 0.60
CA SER A 84 2.40 6.40 -0.29
C SER A 84 2.22 7.74 -1.02
N PRO A 85 2.66 8.87 -0.43
CA PRO A 85 2.44 10.19 -1.01
C PRO A 85 3.14 10.32 -2.36
N ARG A 86 2.43 10.87 -3.34
CA ARG A 86 3.04 11.29 -4.62
C ARG A 86 3.47 12.75 -4.50
N ARG A 87 4.60 13.12 -5.10
CA ARG A 87 5.27 14.46 -5.00
C ARG A 87 4.39 15.68 -5.32
N GLN A 88 3.19 15.51 -5.87
CA GLN A 88 2.27 16.58 -6.27
C GLN A 88 0.86 16.43 -5.68
N VAL A 89 0.68 15.51 -4.73
CA VAL A 89 -0.63 15.16 -4.20
C VAL A 89 -0.66 15.52 -2.72
N GLN A 90 -1.55 16.44 -2.36
CA GLN A 90 -1.75 16.80 -0.97
C GLN A 90 -2.41 15.63 -0.23
N THR A 91 -1.72 15.09 0.76
CA THR A 91 -2.28 14.07 1.65
C THR A 91 -3.25 14.72 2.65
N VAL A 92 -4.50 14.25 2.65
CA VAL A 92 -5.55 14.69 3.59
C VAL A 92 -5.72 13.72 4.77
N VAL A 93 -5.25 12.49 4.62
CA VAL A 93 -5.22 11.47 5.69
C VAL A 93 -4.11 11.81 6.68
N ARG A 94 -4.43 12.01 7.96
CA ARG A 94 -3.47 12.53 8.95
C ARG A 94 -2.84 11.50 9.85
N LEU A 95 -3.56 10.45 10.21
CA LEU A 95 -3.10 9.39 11.11
C LEU A 95 -3.19 8.06 10.36
N VAL A 96 -2.07 7.36 10.26
CA VAL A 96 -1.95 6.11 9.52
C VAL A 96 -1.00 5.16 10.24
N ASP A 97 -0.97 3.91 9.83
CA ASP A 97 -0.05 2.93 10.43
C ASP A 97 1.34 3.06 9.80
N GLU A 98 1.39 3.22 8.48
CA GLU A 98 2.61 3.23 7.69
C GLU A 98 2.64 4.36 6.66
N VAL A 99 3.78 5.03 6.54
CA VAL A 99 4.13 5.88 5.40
C VAL A 99 5.22 5.19 4.62
N LYS A 100 5.01 5.01 3.31
CA LYS A 100 5.95 4.37 2.40
C LYS A 100 6.26 5.30 1.23
N CYS A 101 7.45 5.89 1.21
CA CYS A 101 7.84 6.84 0.16
C CYS A 101 8.83 6.20 -0.82
N VAL A 102 8.56 6.36 -2.12
CA VAL A 102 9.49 5.93 -3.18
C VAL A 102 10.54 7.00 -3.41
N VAL A 103 11.82 6.62 -3.40
CA VAL A 103 12.97 7.52 -3.54
C VAL A 103 13.76 7.14 -4.79
N ALA A 104 13.98 8.11 -5.68
CA ALA A 104 14.85 7.97 -6.84
C ALA A 104 16.33 8.20 -6.46
N ALA A 105 17.26 7.93 -7.38
CA ALA A 105 18.70 8.10 -7.16
C ALA A 105 19.08 9.52 -6.68
N ASP A 106 18.38 10.54 -7.17
CA ASP A 106 18.54 11.96 -6.84
C ASP A 106 17.52 12.45 -5.79
N GLY A 107 16.76 11.53 -5.17
CA GLY A 107 15.69 11.89 -4.26
C GLY A 107 16.19 12.45 -2.93
N GLU A 108 15.40 13.33 -2.33
CA GLU A 108 15.64 13.85 -0.98
C GLU A 108 14.81 13.10 0.06
N LEU A 109 15.06 13.41 1.34
CA LEU A 109 14.25 12.88 2.42
C LEU A 109 12.80 13.37 2.25
N PRO A 110 11.80 12.47 2.22
CA PRO A 110 10.41 12.87 2.12
C PRO A 110 9.94 13.56 3.41
N GLU A 111 9.04 14.53 3.27
CA GLU A 111 8.37 15.22 4.37
C GLU A 111 6.86 14.93 4.34
N PRO A 112 6.43 13.71 4.74
CA PRO A 112 5.02 13.37 4.76
C PRO A 112 4.27 14.21 5.80
N THR A 113 3.07 14.68 5.45
CA THR A 113 2.20 15.45 6.35
C THR A 113 1.39 14.57 7.32
N CYS A 114 1.41 13.26 7.13
CA CYS A 114 0.77 12.28 8.01
C CYS A 114 1.71 11.82 9.13
N LEU A 115 1.10 11.54 10.29
CA LEU A 115 1.72 10.88 11.41
C LEU A 115 1.50 9.36 11.28
N ALA A 116 2.58 8.61 11.45
CA ALA A 116 2.57 7.16 11.33
C ALA A 116 3.42 6.48 12.41
N ALA A 117 3.15 5.20 12.66
CA ALA A 117 4.03 4.38 13.48
C ALA A 117 5.29 3.95 12.71
N TYR A 118 5.15 3.73 11.39
CA TYR A 118 6.23 3.28 10.54
C TYR A 118 6.50 4.27 9.40
N TYR A 119 7.77 4.62 9.20
CA TYR A 119 8.23 5.48 8.11
C TYR A 119 9.24 4.71 7.26
N LEU A 120 8.87 4.43 6.01
CA LEU A 120 9.61 3.55 5.13
C LEU A 120 10.08 4.29 3.87
N LEU A 121 11.33 4.08 3.49
CA LEU A 121 11.88 4.47 2.19
C LEU A 121 12.01 3.24 1.31
N SER A 122 11.39 3.28 0.13
CA SER A 122 11.52 2.26 -0.91
C SER A 122 12.35 2.83 -2.05
N PRO A 123 13.42 2.15 -2.50
CA PRO A 123 14.13 2.60 -3.70
C PRO A 123 13.20 2.50 -4.92
N ALA A 124 13.38 3.43 -5.85
CA ALA A 124 12.79 3.38 -7.18
C ALA A 124 13.27 2.13 -7.94
N PHE A 125 12.38 1.53 -8.73
CA PHE A 125 12.69 0.38 -9.57
C PHE A 125 12.82 0.78 -11.04
N LYS A 126 13.70 0.09 -11.78
CA LYS A 126 13.82 0.10 -13.24
C LYS A 126 13.36 -1.27 -13.75
N GLY A 127 12.09 -1.38 -14.12
CA GLY A 127 11.47 -2.67 -14.40
C GLY A 127 11.29 -3.49 -13.12
N LEU A 128 11.83 -4.71 -13.08
CA LEU A 128 11.77 -5.61 -11.92
C LEU A 128 12.94 -5.43 -10.94
N GLU A 129 13.98 -4.70 -11.35
CA GLU A 129 15.18 -4.49 -10.54
C GLU A 129 15.16 -3.11 -9.85
N PRO A 130 15.53 -3.02 -8.57
CA PRO A 130 15.71 -1.74 -7.90
C PRO A 130 16.90 -1.00 -8.52
N ASP A 131 16.79 0.32 -8.69
CA ASP A 131 17.91 1.14 -9.15
C ASP A 131 19.03 1.12 -8.08
N PRO A 132 20.25 0.62 -8.39
CA PRO A 132 21.34 0.57 -7.41
C PRO A 132 21.67 1.94 -6.80
N ALA A 133 21.55 3.01 -7.58
CA ALA A 133 21.76 4.37 -7.09
C ALA A 133 20.65 4.81 -6.13
N ALA A 134 19.39 4.40 -6.37
CA ALA A 134 18.29 4.64 -5.45
C ALA A 134 18.43 3.82 -4.15
N ILE A 135 18.94 2.58 -4.22
CA ILE A 135 19.25 1.79 -3.03
C ILE A 135 20.30 2.51 -2.17
N ALA A 136 21.42 2.90 -2.78
CA ALA A 136 22.48 3.63 -2.08
C ALA A 136 21.93 4.91 -1.45
N ARG A 137 21.06 5.63 -2.17
CA ARG A 137 20.42 6.84 -1.66
C ARG A 137 19.51 6.57 -0.47
N CYS A 138 18.62 5.58 -0.53
CA CYS A 138 17.77 5.19 0.60
C CYS A 138 18.60 4.79 1.83
N VAL A 139 19.65 4.00 1.63
CA VAL A 139 20.55 3.57 2.72
C VAL A 139 21.19 4.78 3.39
N GLN A 140 21.67 5.75 2.62
CA GLN A 140 22.24 6.99 3.17
C GLN A 140 21.19 7.77 3.98
N LEU A 141 20.01 8.02 3.39
CA LEU A 141 18.93 8.76 4.04
C LEU A 141 18.47 8.12 5.36
N VAL A 142 18.35 6.79 5.39
CA VAL A 142 17.98 6.04 6.60
C VAL A 142 19.05 6.13 7.68
N LYS A 143 20.35 6.05 7.32
CA LYS A 143 21.45 6.20 8.27
C LYS A 143 21.46 7.58 8.90
N ASP A 144 21.20 8.62 8.11
CA ASP A 144 21.17 10.00 8.58
C ASP A 144 19.88 10.32 9.36
N ASN A 145 18.80 9.55 9.16
CA ASN A 145 17.48 9.77 9.73
C ASN A 145 16.87 8.47 10.27
N PRO A 146 17.28 7.99 11.47
CA PRO A 146 16.96 6.65 11.98
C PRO A 146 15.47 6.42 12.30
N LYS A 147 14.63 7.46 12.23
CA LYS A 147 13.17 7.33 12.22
C LYS A 147 12.69 6.52 11.00
N TRP A 148 13.39 6.65 9.87
CA TRP A 148 13.07 5.95 8.63
C TRP A 148 13.69 4.56 8.60
N ARG A 149 13.04 3.64 7.88
CA ARG A 149 13.54 2.29 7.64
C ARG A 149 13.56 2.00 6.14
N LEU A 150 14.50 1.16 5.71
CA LEU A 150 14.53 0.69 4.33
C LEU A 150 13.46 -0.39 4.13
N THR A 151 12.70 -0.29 3.04
CA THR A 151 11.83 -1.35 2.54
C THR A 151 12.10 -1.59 1.05
N ILE A 152 11.77 -2.78 0.55
CA ILE A 152 11.98 -3.16 -0.84
C ILE A 152 10.70 -3.83 -1.36
N GLN A 153 10.34 -3.57 -2.62
CA GLN A 153 9.24 -4.25 -3.29
C GLN A 153 9.66 -5.69 -3.65
N PHE A 154 9.70 -6.57 -2.64
CA PHE A 154 10.16 -7.95 -2.79
C PHE A 154 9.42 -8.74 -3.87
N HIS A 155 8.14 -8.46 -4.11
CA HIS A 155 7.37 -9.14 -5.14
C HIS A 155 7.97 -8.97 -6.55
N LYS A 156 8.60 -7.82 -6.84
CA LYS A 156 9.30 -7.58 -8.11
C LYS A 156 10.58 -8.39 -8.22
N LEU A 157 11.39 -8.39 -7.16
CA LEU A 157 12.63 -9.17 -7.08
C LEU A 157 12.37 -10.67 -7.20
N LEU A 158 11.29 -11.15 -6.57
CA LEU A 158 10.90 -12.56 -6.58
C LEU A 158 10.08 -12.92 -7.83
N ASN A 159 9.78 -11.96 -8.69
CA ASN A 159 8.93 -12.11 -9.87
C ASN A 159 7.60 -12.82 -9.57
N ILE A 160 6.93 -12.38 -8.51
CA ILE A 160 5.58 -12.83 -8.11
C ILE A 160 4.58 -11.70 -8.33
N ARG A 161 3.37 -12.07 -8.77
CA ARG A 161 2.22 -11.16 -8.96
C ARG A 161 1.12 -11.48 -7.97
#